data_AF-A0A7C4PC47-F1
#
_entry.id   AF-A0A7C4PC47-F1
#
_cell.length_a   1.000
_cell.length_b   1.000
_cell.length_c   1.000
_cell.angle_alpha   90.00
_cell.angle_beta   90.00
_cell.angle_gamma   90.00
#
_symmetry.space_group_name_H-M   'P 1'
#
loop_
_entity.id
_entity.type
_entity.pdbx_description
1 polymer ?
#
loop_
_entity_poly.entity_id
_entity_poly.type
_entity_poly.pdbx_seq_one_letter_code
_entity_poly.pdbx_strand_id
1 'polypeptide(L)'
;MERLDHHGNEVDELATALSLLRVVQHDVSSMVDGAITDAPPTPDQVRTYFLALAVEVFELMNEFPAWKPWKQPKEVNKDKLIDEFADILAFIGVILNYIHELGITAVELAQGYVKKTNTNVSRFNGNVDGYRVRQTRND
;
A
#
# COMPACT_ATOMS: atom_id res chain seq x y z
N MET A 1 19.26 -9.21 -28.62
CA MET A 1 18.68 -8.20 -27.71
C MET A 1 18.37 -8.92 -26.41
N GLU A 2 19.39 -9.04 -25.55
CA GLU A 2 19.28 -9.68 -24.23
C GLU A 2 18.33 -8.85 -23.35
N ARG A 3 17.28 -9.48 -22.82
CA ARG A 3 16.62 -8.98 -21.61
C ARG A 3 17.53 -9.36 -20.46
N LEU A 4 18.42 -8.45 -20.08
CA LEU A 4 19.23 -8.55 -18.88
C LEU A 4 18.32 -8.62 -17.64
N ASP A 5 18.79 -9.34 -16.63
CA ASP A 5 18.14 -9.76 -15.38
C ASP A 5 17.64 -8.60 -14.47
N HIS A 6 16.76 -7.73 -14.97
CA HIS A 6 16.23 -6.59 -14.22
C HIS A 6 15.25 -6.97 -13.09
N HIS A 7 14.73 -8.20 -13.09
CA HIS A 7 13.74 -8.62 -12.09
C HIS A 7 14.31 -8.86 -10.69
N GLY A 8 15.61 -9.17 -10.56
CA GLY A 8 16.25 -9.29 -9.24
C GLY A 8 16.30 -7.94 -8.52
N ASN A 9 16.66 -6.89 -9.26
CA ASN A 9 16.82 -5.55 -8.71
C ASN A 9 15.49 -4.93 -8.23
N GLU A 10 14.39 -5.13 -8.98
CA GLU A 10 13.06 -4.59 -8.61
C GLU A 10 12.51 -5.19 -7.31
N VAL A 11 12.71 -6.49 -7.09
CA VAL A 11 12.29 -7.17 -5.86
C VAL A 11 13.10 -6.68 -4.68
N ASP A 12 14.42 -6.55 -4.85
CA ASP A 12 15.32 -6.11 -3.78
C ASP A 12 15.07 -4.65 -3.37
N GLU A 13 14.85 -3.74 -4.34
CA GLU A 13 14.51 -2.35 -4.09
C GLU A 13 13.17 -2.21 -3.35
N LEU A 14 12.14 -2.94 -3.79
CA LEU A 14 10.83 -2.93 -3.13
C LEU A 14 10.90 -3.55 -1.72
N ALA A 15 11.61 -4.67 -1.55
CA ALA A 15 11.81 -5.29 -0.25
C ALA A 15 12.55 -4.35 0.72
N THR A 16 13.52 -3.59 0.21
CA THR A 16 14.24 -2.56 0.98
C THR A 16 13.29 -1.46 1.42
N ALA A 17 12.45 -0.94 0.51
CA ALA A 17 11.47 0.10 0.85
C ALA A 17 10.45 -0.38 1.90
N LEU A 18 9.91 -1.60 1.75
CA LEU A 18 8.97 -2.19 2.71
C LEU A 18 9.64 -2.41 4.08
N SER A 19 10.89 -2.89 4.09
CA SER A 19 11.66 -3.06 5.33
C SER A 19 11.92 -1.73 6.03
N LEU A 20 12.30 -0.70 5.27
CA LEU A 20 12.56 0.63 5.80
C LEU A 20 11.29 1.24 6.41
N LEU A 21 10.17 1.19 5.70
CA LEU A 21 8.89 1.69 6.20
C LEU A 21 8.48 0.97 7.51
N ARG A 22 8.65 -0.35 7.54
CA ARG A 22 8.39 -1.15 8.75
C ARG A 22 9.27 -0.71 9.92
N VAL A 23 10.58 -0.59 9.71
CA VAL A 23 11.55 -0.21 10.76
C VAL A 23 11.25 1.19 11.28
N VAL A 24 11.09 2.17 10.40
CA VAL A 24 10.77 3.56 10.81
C VAL A 24 9.48 3.59 11.63
N GLN A 25 8.45 2.86 11.21
CA GLN A 25 7.19 2.83 11.95
C GLN A 25 7.31 2.08 13.27
N HIS A 26 8.09 1.00 13.33
CA HIS A 26 8.36 0.27 14.58
C HIS A 26 9.03 1.19 15.59
N ASP A 27 10.09 1.89 15.18
CA ASP A 27 10.84 2.81 16.04
C ASP A 27 9.93 3.89 16.62
N VAL A 28 9.12 4.55 15.78
CA VAL A 28 8.19 5.61 16.21
C VAL A 28 7.08 5.05 17.12
N SER A 29 6.45 3.93 16.74
CA SER A 29 5.36 3.36 17.52
C SER A 29 5.82 2.75 18.84
N SER A 30 7.07 2.26 18.93
CA SER A 30 7.63 1.70 20.18
C SER A 30 7.72 2.74 21.31
N MET A 31 7.66 4.03 20.97
CA MET A 31 7.60 5.12 21.94
C MET A 31 6.24 5.25 22.63
N VAL A 32 5.21 4.56 22.13
CA VAL A 32 3.84 4.59 22.66
C VAL A 32 3.45 3.20 23.12
N ASP A 33 3.16 3.08 24.42
CA ASP A 33 2.79 1.80 25.03
C ASP A 33 1.55 1.19 24.35
N GLY A 34 1.68 -0.07 23.92
CA GLY A 34 0.62 -0.83 23.24
C GLY A 34 0.39 -0.53 21.75
N ALA A 35 1.13 0.40 21.13
CA ALA A 35 0.93 0.73 19.72
C ALA A 35 1.45 -0.35 18.75
N ILE A 36 2.67 -0.86 18.99
CA ILE A 36 3.23 -2.04 18.31
C ILE A 36 3.86 -2.93 19.37
N THR A 37 3.79 -4.25 19.15
CA THR A 37 4.41 -5.26 20.01
C THR A 37 5.27 -6.18 19.16
N ASP A 38 6.38 -6.67 19.71
CA ASP A 38 7.20 -7.76 19.12
C ASP A 38 6.52 -9.13 19.32
N ALA A 39 5.23 -9.19 18.99
CA ALA A 39 4.37 -10.35 19.12
C ALA A 39 3.29 -10.29 18.04
N PRO A 40 2.75 -11.45 17.62
CA PRO A 40 1.63 -11.50 16.67
C PRO A 40 0.45 -10.64 17.15
N PRO A 41 -0.20 -9.88 16.25
CA PRO A 41 -1.26 -8.98 16.64
C PRO A 41 -2.49 -9.73 17.13
N THR A 42 -3.17 -9.14 18.10
CA THR A 42 -4.51 -9.56 18.51
C THR A 42 -5.55 -9.23 17.43
N PRO A 43 -6.71 -9.92 17.39
CA PRO A 43 -7.78 -9.59 16.46
C PRO A 43 -8.27 -8.14 16.54
N ASP A 44 -8.27 -7.55 17.75
CA ASP A 44 -8.70 -6.17 17.95
C ASP A 44 -7.67 -5.17 17.44
N GLN A 45 -6.37 -5.43 17.61
CA GLN A 45 -5.31 -4.64 16.98
C GLN A 45 -5.43 -4.66 15.45
N VAL A 46 -5.63 -5.84 14.85
CA VAL A 46 -5.86 -5.95 13.39
C VAL A 46 -7.06 -5.12 12.98
N ARG A 47 -8.20 -5.22 13.67
CA ARG A 47 -9.40 -4.44 13.35
C ARG A 47 -9.17 -2.93 13.44
N THR A 48 -8.57 -2.47 14.54
CA THR A 48 -8.33 -1.06 14.80
C THR A 48 -7.45 -0.44 13.71
N TYR A 49 -6.32 -1.06 13.38
CA TYR A 49 -5.39 -0.47 12.43
C TYR A 49 -5.83 -0.56 10.97
N PHE A 50 -6.58 -1.60 10.60
CA PHE A 50 -7.21 -1.64 9.26
C PHE A 50 -8.35 -0.64 9.12
N LEU A 51 -9.12 -0.39 10.19
CA LEU A 51 -10.14 0.66 10.19
C LEU A 51 -9.50 2.05 10.13
N ALA A 52 -8.43 2.28 10.89
CA ALA A 52 -7.68 3.54 10.85
C ALA A 52 -7.13 3.80 9.44
N LEU A 53 -6.47 2.81 8.82
CA LEU A 53 -6.03 2.91 7.42
C LEU A 53 -7.17 3.28 6.47
N ALA A 54 -8.35 2.67 6.64
CA ALA A 54 -9.50 3.01 5.80
C ALA A 54 -9.95 4.45 5.99
N VAL A 55 -9.97 4.96 7.24
CA VAL A 55 -10.28 6.35 7.55
C VAL A 55 -9.29 7.29 6.83
N GLU A 56 -7.98 7.06 6.95
CA GLU A 56 -6.98 7.95 6.34
C GLU A 56 -7.02 7.94 4.80
N VAL A 57 -7.36 6.79 4.20
CA VAL A 57 -7.62 6.75 2.75
C VAL A 57 -8.80 7.64 2.38
N PHE A 58 -9.85 7.71 3.20
CA PHE A 58 -10.97 8.62 2.98
C PHE A 58 -10.63 10.08 3.30
N GLU A 59 -9.74 10.35 4.26
CA GLU A 59 -9.22 11.69 4.54
C GLU A 59 -8.39 12.20 3.35
N LEU A 60 -7.47 11.39 2.83
CA LEU A 60 -6.73 11.69 1.60
C LEU A 60 -7.68 11.93 0.41
N MET A 61 -8.69 11.08 0.23
CA MET A 61 -9.70 11.26 -0.82
C MET A 61 -10.42 12.61 -0.68
N ASN A 62 -10.68 13.07 0.56
CA ASN A 62 -11.28 14.38 0.81
C ASN A 62 -10.43 15.54 0.28
N GLU A 63 -9.13 15.37 0.11
CA GLU A 63 -8.21 16.38 -0.43
C GLU A 63 -8.19 16.47 -1.96
N PHE A 64 -8.68 15.45 -2.67
CA PHE A 64 -8.83 15.54 -4.12
C PHE A 64 -10.00 16.44 -4.53
N PRO A 65 -9.83 17.29 -5.55
CA PRO A 65 -10.92 18.09 -6.08
C PRO A 65 -11.90 17.20 -6.85
N ALA A 66 -13.12 17.68 -7.03
CA ALA A 66 -14.15 17.10 -7.92
C ALA A 66 -14.71 15.70 -7.57
N TRP A 67 -14.28 15.04 -6.48
CA TRP A 67 -14.91 13.75 -6.10
C TRP A 67 -16.34 13.91 -5.54
N LYS A 68 -16.66 15.06 -4.92
CA LYS A 68 -18.03 15.43 -4.49
C LYS A 68 -18.69 16.30 -5.57
N PRO A 69 -19.46 15.75 -6.52
CA PRO A 69 -20.05 16.52 -7.62
C PRO A 69 -21.05 17.59 -7.16
N TRP A 70 -21.57 17.47 -5.93
CA TRP A 70 -22.48 18.45 -5.31
C TRP A 70 -21.78 19.57 -4.54
N LYS A 71 -20.44 19.61 -4.49
CA LYS A 71 -19.67 20.70 -3.87
C LYS A 71 -18.88 21.46 -4.92
N GLN A 72 -18.69 22.76 -4.69
CA GLN A 72 -17.74 23.55 -5.48
C GLN A 72 -16.34 22.92 -5.34
N PRO A 73 -15.61 22.70 -6.45
CA PRO A 73 -14.25 22.20 -6.39
C PRO A 73 -13.40 23.10 -5.51
N LYS A 74 -12.77 22.53 -4.48
CA LYS A 74 -11.76 23.23 -3.69
C LYS A 74 -10.43 23.22 -4.44
N GLU A 75 -9.59 24.22 -4.17
CA GLU A 75 -8.18 24.14 -4.56
C GLU A 75 -7.47 23.03 -3.79
N VAL A 76 -6.45 22.43 -4.41
CA VAL A 76 -5.68 21.35 -3.79
C VAL A 76 -4.80 21.93 -2.69
N ASN A 77 -5.05 21.52 -1.45
CA ASN A 77 -4.13 21.77 -0.34
C ASN A 77 -3.03 20.71 -0.35
N LYS A 78 -1.85 21.06 -0.87
CA LYS A 78 -0.71 20.13 -1.00
C LYS A 78 -0.19 19.65 0.35
N ASP A 79 -0.13 20.55 1.33
CA ASP A 79 0.36 20.21 2.66
C ASP A 79 -0.55 19.19 3.32
N LYS A 80 -1.87 19.39 3.22
CA LYS A 80 -2.83 18.42 3.76
C LYS A 80 -2.78 17.09 3.00
N LEU A 81 -2.64 17.11 1.68
CA LEU A 81 -2.49 15.88 0.89
C LEU A 81 -1.26 15.06 1.31
N ILE A 82 -0.12 15.72 1.58
CA ILE A 82 1.10 15.06 2.08
C ILE A 82 0.88 14.48 3.47
N ASP A 83 0.24 15.25 4.36
CA ASP A 83 -0.12 14.86 5.73
C ASP A 83 -0.97 13.57 5.73
N GLU A 84 -2.11 13.57 5.01
CA GLU A 84 -2.99 12.39 4.93
C GLU A 84 -2.31 11.17 4.29
N PHE A 85 -1.43 11.39 3.32
CA PHE A 85 -0.67 10.30 2.73
C PHE A 85 0.38 9.74 3.70
N ALA A 86 0.99 10.58 4.55
CA ALA A 86 1.90 10.13 5.58
C ALA A 86 1.17 9.28 6.64
N ASP A 87 -0.08 9.63 7.00
CA ASP A 87 -0.90 8.83 7.92
C ASP A 87 -1.23 7.45 7.33
N ILE A 88 -1.51 7.37 6.02
CA ILE A 88 -1.62 6.08 5.31
C ILE A 88 -0.33 5.26 5.42
N LEU A 89 0.83 5.88 5.19
CA LEU A 89 2.12 5.18 5.29
C LEU A 89 2.38 4.69 6.71
N ALA A 90 2.01 5.47 7.73
CA ALA A 90 2.16 5.06 9.13
C ALA A 90 1.36 3.79 9.42
N PHE A 91 0.08 3.73 9.02
CA PHE A 91 -0.73 2.54 9.20
C PHE A 91 -0.29 1.35 8.35
N ILE A 92 0.22 1.58 7.14
CA ILE A 92 0.88 0.52 6.35
C ILE A 92 2.10 -0.02 7.10
N GLY A 93 2.93 0.84 7.70
CA GLY A 93 4.07 0.43 8.51
C GLY A 93 3.69 -0.44 9.71
N VAL A 94 2.58 -0.13 10.40
CA VAL A 94 2.03 -0.96 11.49
C VAL A 94 1.63 -2.34 10.96
N ILE A 95 0.93 -2.39 9.82
CA ILE A 95 0.51 -3.65 9.19
C ILE A 95 1.72 -4.48 8.74
N LEU A 96 2.77 -3.84 8.22
CA LEU A 96 4.01 -4.52 7.85
C LEU A 96 4.70 -5.15 9.06
N ASN A 97 4.67 -4.48 10.23
CA ASN A 97 5.15 -5.07 11.48
C ASN A 97 4.35 -6.32 11.85
N TYR A 98 3.01 -6.24 11.80
CA TYR A 98 2.16 -7.40 12.07
C TYR A 98 2.40 -8.58 11.14
N ILE A 99 2.60 -8.33 9.85
CA ILE A 99 2.94 -9.36 8.88
C ILE A 99 4.31 -9.97 9.19
N HIS A 100 5.27 -9.15 9.62
CA HIS A 100 6.59 -9.61 10.04
C HIS A 100 6.53 -10.53 11.26
N GLU A 101 5.72 -10.18 12.27
CA GLU A 101 5.51 -11.01 13.47
C GLU A 101 4.80 -12.34 13.17
N LEU A 102 4.11 -12.43 12.02
CA LEU A 102 3.56 -13.69 11.50
C LEU A 102 4.58 -14.52 10.71
N GLY A 103 5.84 -14.09 10.67
CA GLY A 103 6.94 -14.79 10.00
C GLY A 103 7.04 -14.52 8.49
N ILE A 104 6.32 -13.52 7.96
CA ILE A 104 6.35 -13.17 6.54
C ILE A 104 7.31 -11.99 6.34
N THR A 105 8.30 -12.16 5.48
CA THR A 105 9.35 -11.18 5.24
C THR A 105 8.98 -10.14 4.18
N ALA A 106 9.68 -8.99 4.20
CA ALA A 106 9.54 -7.97 3.16
C ALA A 106 9.89 -8.50 1.76
N VAL A 107 10.84 -9.44 1.66
CA VAL A 107 11.21 -10.11 0.40
C VAL A 107 10.03 -10.93 -0.14
N GLU A 108 9.37 -11.72 0.71
CA GLU A 108 8.20 -12.50 0.31
C GLU A 108 7.03 -11.61 -0.14
N LEU A 109 6.80 -10.49 0.55
CA LEU A 109 5.81 -9.49 0.16
C LEU A 109 6.13 -8.86 -1.20
N ALA A 110 7.38 -8.45 -1.41
CA ALA A 110 7.84 -7.86 -2.67
C ALA A 110 7.69 -8.85 -3.83
N GLN A 111 8.12 -10.10 -3.65
CA GLN A 111 7.93 -11.18 -4.63
C GLN A 111 6.44 -11.40 -4.94
N GLY A 112 5.59 -11.44 -3.91
CA GLY A 112 4.14 -11.55 -4.04
C GLY A 112 3.52 -10.42 -4.87
N TYR A 113 3.92 -9.17 -4.59
CA TYR A 113 3.48 -7.99 -5.32
C TYR A 113 3.89 -8.04 -6.79
N VAL A 114 5.18 -8.26 -7.09
CA VAL A 114 5.70 -8.31 -8.48
C VAL A 114 4.99 -9.41 -9.28
N LYS A 115 4.86 -10.61 -8.71
CA LYS A 115 4.12 -11.72 -9.33
C LYS A 115 2.67 -11.34 -9.65
N LYS A 116 1.97 -10.70 -8.69
CA LYS A 116 0.58 -10.29 -8.86
C LYS A 116 0.42 -9.21 -9.92
N THR A 117 1.31 -8.21 -9.94
CA THR A 117 1.32 -7.13 -10.92
C THR A 117 1.53 -7.66 -12.33
N ASN A 118 2.51 -8.55 -12.54
CA ASN A 118 2.73 -9.20 -13.84
C ASN A 118 1.51 -9.99 -14.33
N THR A 119 0.82 -10.68 -13.41
CA THR A 119 -0.44 -11.37 -13.72
C THR A 119 -1.54 -10.38 -14.12
N ASN A 120 -1.69 -9.27 -13.40
CA ASN A 120 -2.70 -8.26 -13.69
C ASN A 120 -2.45 -7.55 -15.03
N VAL A 121 -1.20 -7.17 -15.33
CA VAL A 121 -0.82 -6.60 -16.64
C VAL A 121 -1.14 -7.57 -17.77
N SER A 122 -0.82 -8.86 -17.58
CA SER A 122 -1.13 -9.90 -18.56
C SER A 122 -2.65 -10.05 -18.80
N ARG A 123 -3.47 -9.87 -17.76
CA ARG A 123 -4.95 -9.86 -17.88
C ARG A 123 -5.45 -8.64 -18.65
N PHE A 124 -4.93 -7.45 -18.36
CA PHE A 124 -5.30 -6.22 -19.10
C PHE A 124 -4.93 -6.30 -20.58
N ASN A 125 -3.83 -6.97 -20.91
CA ASN A 125 -3.39 -7.19 -22.28
C ASN A 125 -4.11 -8.35 -22.99
N GLY A 126 -5.00 -9.08 -22.30
CA GLY A 126 -5.72 -10.22 -22.88
C GLY A 126 -4.85 -11.48 -23.10
N ASN A 127 -3.66 -11.53 -22.50
CA ASN A 127 -2.72 -12.66 -22.66
C ASN A 127 -3.11 -13.88 -21.80
N VAL A 128 -4.00 -13.71 -20.82
CA VAL A 128 -4.53 -14.76 -19.94
C VAL A 128 -6.00 -14.48 -19.62
N ASP A 129 -6.79 -15.52 -19.36
CA ASP A 129 -8.18 -15.39 -18.93
C ASP A 129 -8.30 -14.52 -17.67
N GLY A 130 -9.21 -13.55 -17.69
CA GLY A 130 -9.33 -12.55 -16.63
C GLY A 130 -10.26 -11.39 -16.99
N TYR A 131 -9.94 -10.17 -16.53
CA TYR A 131 -10.69 -8.96 -16.84
C TYR A 131 -10.90 -8.88 -18.36
N ARG A 132 -12.14 -9.13 -18.80
CA ARG A 132 -12.56 -8.80 -20.16
C ARG A 132 -12.53 -7.29 -20.23
N VAL A 133 -11.42 -6.70 -20.65
CA VAL A 133 -11.41 -5.30 -21.07
C VAL A 133 -12.44 -5.25 -22.20
N ARG A 134 -13.64 -4.72 -21.91
CA ARG A 134 -14.51 -4.25 -22.97
C ARG A 134 -13.68 -3.18 -23.66
N GLN A 135 -13.11 -3.51 -24.81
CA GLN A 135 -12.74 -2.50 -25.77
C GLN A 135 -14.07 -1.81 -26.12
N THR A 136 -14.39 -0.73 -25.41
CA THR A 136 -15.45 0.17 -25.84
C THR A 136 -15.03 0.65 -27.22
N ARG A 137 -15.90 0.37 -28.19
CA ARG A 137 -15.74 0.69 -29.61
C ARG A 137 -15.21 2.11 -29.80
N ASN A 138 -14.31 2.27 -30.76
CA ASN A 138 -14.16 3.54 -31.45
C ASN A 138 -15.46 3.78 -32.23
N ASP A 139 -16.31 4.64 -31.70
CA ASP A 139 -17.40 5.31 -32.41
C ASP A 139 -16.99 6.77 -32.65
#